data_AF-A0A4U8WFR0-F1
#
_entry.id   AF-A0A4U8WFR0-F1
#
_cell.length_a   1.000
_cell.length_b   1.000
_cell.length_c   1.000
_cell.angle_alpha   90.00
_cell.angle_beta   90.00
_cell.angle_gamma   90.00
#
_symmetry.space_group_name_H-M   'P 1'
#
loop_
_entity.id
_entity.type
_entity.pdbx_description
1 polymer ?
#
loop_
_entity_poly.entity_id
_entity_poly.type
_entity_poly.pdbx_seq_one_letter_code
_entity_poly.pdbx_strand_id
1 'polypeptide(L)'
;MTAVELTLTETRLWARSSNTHADMPPSVAPGSDGMRLVVGEPLAPQSMACSAVQLLTADRIAYLPSLPSPVDGMTAVFGRLLAELRIPAPCERLTVVIPTEWGTRRRSAIEAAGLRVASEVEFHVAALRAVAADTRNRDRRTVVLEFGPLSTTATSIIYGQQGPEIEACEHEPNLAAGEIAPDSAGLNEFRALLERLLSGRPADSVLVVGGADTGFLELIGSAVADVSGPDTDLRTVANADLARNKQAEASHYPTAAIPPLPQTEWLQPLRERAAATRPPRSRTPIYIGAAAVTAIVVAGAGAAVVLNQPNDSVGASAAARTSTVAEPSSSTAAPTSPAQSTTTKAVPPSETIGNIRFEAPAGWRITEAAGGSRIYLVPEDGPKARITLTQKQVVPGVGYDKVAADLEAQIKQRPAGTMGPLRRDVVFGGRSGLAYTEHPDDGSQVDWHVIVEHSTQVAIGCQYQTGGQDTTTQLCADVATTLEVIP
;
A
#
# COMPACT_ATOMS: atom_id res chain seq x y z
N MET A 1 1.17 -27.66 -3.91
CA MET A 1 1.75 -26.31 -3.89
C MET A 1 1.27 -25.58 -2.65
N THR A 2 2.16 -25.15 -1.76
CA THR A 2 1.81 -24.34 -0.58
C THR A 2 1.71 -22.86 -0.97
N ALA A 3 0.54 -22.45 -1.43
CA ALA A 3 0.24 -21.06 -1.77
C ALA A 3 -0.52 -20.36 -0.64
N VAL A 4 -0.16 -19.11 -0.38
CA VAL A 4 -0.84 -18.23 0.58
C VAL A 4 -1.25 -16.95 -0.13
N GLU A 5 -2.52 -16.60 -0.02
CA GLU A 5 -3.06 -15.32 -0.50
C GLU A 5 -3.42 -14.46 0.72
N LEU A 6 -2.94 -13.22 0.77
CA LEU A 6 -3.19 -12.33 1.90
C LEU A 6 -3.47 -10.89 1.49
N THR A 7 -4.29 -10.22 2.28
CA THR A 7 -4.54 -8.77 2.22
C THR A 7 -3.85 -8.13 3.41
N LEU A 8 -3.05 -7.10 3.13
CA LEU A 8 -2.27 -6.39 4.14
C LEU A 8 -2.75 -4.94 4.22
N THR A 9 -3.22 -4.52 5.39
CA THR A 9 -3.46 -3.12 5.73
C THR A 9 -2.57 -2.71 6.91
N GLU A 10 -2.57 -1.42 7.24
CA GLU A 10 -1.80 -0.93 8.39
C GLU A 10 -2.23 -1.54 9.73
N THR A 11 -3.49 -1.95 9.85
CA THR A 11 -4.06 -2.40 11.12
C THR A 11 -4.45 -3.87 11.12
N ARG A 12 -4.53 -4.49 9.94
CA ARG A 12 -5.05 -5.86 9.81
C ARG A 12 -4.36 -6.63 8.69
N LEU A 13 -4.10 -7.89 8.95
CA LEU A 13 -3.64 -8.87 7.99
C LEU A 13 -4.70 -9.98 7.95
N TRP A 14 -5.27 -10.20 6.78
CA TRP A 14 -6.13 -11.36 6.53
C TRP A 14 -5.48 -12.25 5.49
N ALA A 15 -5.45 -13.55 5.71
CA ALA A 15 -4.79 -14.48 4.81
C ALA A 15 -5.53 -15.82 4.73
N ARG A 16 -5.30 -16.52 3.62
CA ARG A 16 -5.84 -17.88 3.41
C ARG A 16 -4.81 -18.82 2.82
N SER A 17 -5.05 -20.08 3.09
CA SER A 17 -4.48 -21.24 2.43
C SER A 17 -5.61 -22.11 1.85
N SER A 18 -5.28 -23.27 1.28
CA SER A 18 -6.29 -24.23 0.84
C SER A 18 -7.18 -24.77 1.97
N ASN A 19 -6.70 -24.77 3.22
CA ASN A 19 -7.32 -25.51 4.32
C ASN A 19 -7.82 -24.61 5.45
N THR A 20 -7.26 -23.42 5.61
CA THR A 20 -7.57 -22.52 6.72
C THR A 20 -7.31 -21.06 6.34
N HIS A 21 -7.83 -20.15 7.15
CA HIS A 21 -7.55 -18.72 7.09
C HIS A 21 -6.95 -18.24 8.41
N ALA A 22 -6.33 -17.07 8.38
CA ALA A 22 -5.83 -16.35 9.53
C ALA A 22 -6.25 -14.89 9.43
N ASP A 23 -6.53 -14.27 10.57
CA ASP A 23 -6.90 -12.87 10.69
C ASP A 23 -6.28 -12.31 11.97
N MET A 24 -5.30 -11.45 11.81
CA MET A 24 -4.45 -10.98 12.90
C MET A 24 -3.97 -9.54 12.64
N PRO A 25 -3.67 -8.74 13.68
CA PRO A 25 -2.98 -7.48 13.48
C PRO A 25 -1.55 -7.77 13.01
N PRO A 26 -1.01 -6.99 12.04
CA PRO A 26 0.38 -7.12 11.60
C PRO A 26 1.31 -6.38 12.58
N SER A 27 1.14 -6.64 13.87
CA SER A 27 1.83 -5.97 14.95
C SER A 27 3.07 -6.74 15.39
N VAL A 28 4.07 -5.99 15.85
CA VAL A 28 5.27 -6.52 16.49
C VAL A 28 5.46 -5.82 17.83
N ALA A 29 5.97 -6.55 18.82
CA ALA A 29 6.37 -6.06 20.13
C ALA A 29 7.66 -6.75 20.58
N PRO A 30 8.49 -6.15 21.46
CA PRO A 30 9.67 -6.82 21.99
C PRO A 30 9.26 -7.99 22.89
N GLY A 31 9.89 -9.14 22.70
CA GLY A 31 9.77 -10.28 23.61
C GLY A 31 10.43 -10.02 24.95
N SER A 32 10.16 -10.88 25.93
CA SER A 32 10.73 -10.79 27.28
C SER A 32 12.27 -10.91 27.30
N ASP A 33 12.87 -11.49 26.27
CA ASP A 33 14.32 -11.57 26.08
C ASP A 33 14.93 -10.31 25.43
N GLY A 34 14.10 -9.34 25.01
CA GLY A 34 14.52 -8.12 24.34
C GLY A 34 15.14 -8.33 22.95
N MET A 35 15.16 -9.56 22.45
CA MET A 35 15.84 -9.95 21.20
C MET A 35 14.88 -10.52 20.16
N ARG A 36 13.81 -11.18 20.59
CA ARG A 36 12.77 -11.71 19.72
C ARG A 36 11.60 -10.74 19.59
N LEU A 37 10.86 -10.88 18.50
CA LEU A 37 9.60 -10.16 18.31
C LEU A 37 8.42 -11.07 18.65
N VAL A 38 7.50 -10.56 19.45
CA VAL A 38 6.15 -11.09 19.62
C VAL A 38 5.27 -10.48 18.54
N VAL A 39 4.42 -11.29 17.93
CA VAL A 39 3.59 -10.88 16.79
C VAL A 39 2.13 -11.11 17.11
N GLY A 40 1.27 -10.19 16.66
CA GLY A 40 -0.18 -10.36 16.74
C GLY A 40 -0.80 -9.78 18.01
N GLU A 41 -0.04 -9.02 18.80
CA GLU A 41 -0.58 -8.26 19.93
C GLU A 41 -1.53 -7.16 19.45
N PRO A 42 -2.62 -6.86 20.18
CA PRO A 42 -3.52 -5.78 19.82
C PRO A 42 -2.79 -4.43 19.71
N LEU A 43 -3.08 -3.69 18.63
CA LEU A 43 -2.65 -2.30 18.47
C LEU A 43 -3.54 -1.43 19.36
N ALA A 44 -3.09 -1.15 20.57
CA ALA A 44 -3.82 -0.35 21.55
C ALA A 44 -2.89 0.73 22.14
N PRO A 45 -3.40 1.91 22.55
CA PRO A 45 -2.57 3.02 23.02
C PRO A 45 -1.64 2.70 24.21
N GLN A 46 -2.00 1.71 25.03
CA GLN A 46 -1.24 1.28 26.20
C GLN A 46 -0.26 0.14 25.90
N SER A 47 -0.26 -0.38 24.67
CA SER A 47 0.59 -1.49 24.24
C SER A 47 1.91 -0.97 23.68
N MET A 48 3.00 -1.71 23.89
CA MET A 48 4.26 -1.48 23.17
C MET A 48 4.23 -2.00 21.73
N ALA A 49 3.18 -2.73 21.36
CA ALA A 49 3.00 -3.25 20.02
C ALA A 49 2.80 -2.12 19.01
N CYS A 50 3.58 -2.15 17.94
CA CYS A 50 3.43 -1.25 16.80
C CYS A 50 3.10 -2.04 15.53
N SER A 51 2.47 -1.38 14.56
CA SER A 51 2.23 -2.00 13.26
C SER A 51 3.54 -2.08 12.47
N ALA A 52 3.98 -3.30 12.15
CA ALA A 52 5.14 -3.49 11.27
C ALA A 52 4.91 -2.91 9.88
N VAL A 53 3.64 -2.83 9.45
CA VAL A 53 3.22 -2.26 8.17
C VAL A 53 3.38 -0.74 8.15
N GLN A 54 2.99 -0.04 9.22
CA GLN A 54 3.18 1.40 9.33
C GLN A 54 4.67 1.79 9.31
N LEU A 55 5.51 0.90 9.85
CA LEU A 55 6.95 1.11 9.96
C LEU A 55 7.75 0.65 8.73
N LEU A 56 7.11 0.22 7.62
CA LEU A 56 7.81 -0.25 6.42
C LEU A 56 8.83 0.73 5.84
N THR A 57 8.64 2.02 6.11
CA THR A 57 9.52 3.11 5.63
C THR A 57 10.45 3.66 6.70
N ALA A 58 10.45 3.10 7.91
CA ALA A 58 11.40 3.45 8.95
C ALA A 58 12.77 2.81 8.68
N ASP A 59 13.82 3.34 9.30
CA ASP A 59 15.16 2.72 9.22
C ASP A 59 15.28 1.54 10.20
N ARG A 60 14.70 1.72 11.39
CA ARG A 60 14.68 0.76 12.51
C ARG A 60 13.38 0.91 13.31
N ILE A 61 12.98 -0.18 13.96
CA ILE A 61 11.94 -0.18 14.99
C ILE A 61 12.63 0.06 16.34
N ALA A 62 12.17 1.05 17.09
CA ALA A 62 12.81 1.54 18.31
C ALA A 62 12.54 0.64 19.54
N TYR A 63 12.87 -0.64 19.43
CA TYR A 63 12.94 -1.54 20.56
C TYR A 63 14.37 -1.58 21.10
N LEU A 64 14.55 -1.61 22.41
CA LEU A 64 15.86 -1.76 23.04
C LEU A 64 15.87 -3.08 23.83
N PRO A 65 16.98 -3.81 23.85
CA PRO A 65 18.29 -3.50 23.25
C PRO A 65 18.40 -3.80 21.75
N SER A 66 17.44 -4.53 21.15
CA SER A 66 17.47 -4.90 19.75
C SER A 66 16.74 -3.88 18.87
N LEU A 67 17.42 -3.27 17.90
CA LEU A 67 16.84 -2.37 16.90
C LEU A 67 16.54 -3.14 15.60
N PRO A 68 15.37 -3.81 15.46
CA PRO A 68 15.07 -4.60 14.27
C PRO A 68 14.83 -3.68 13.07
N SER A 69 15.12 -4.16 11.86
CA SER A 69 14.65 -3.47 10.65
C SER A 69 13.15 -3.75 10.43
N PRO A 70 12.44 -2.91 9.65
CA PRO A 70 11.07 -3.22 9.25
C PRO A 70 10.94 -4.55 8.51
N VAL A 71 11.98 -4.94 7.76
CA VAL A 71 12.04 -6.25 7.09
C VAL A 71 12.06 -7.37 8.13
N ASP A 72 12.79 -7.23 9.24
CA ASP A 72 12.80 -8.23 10.32
C ASP A 72 11.42 -8.30 11.01
N GLY A 73 10.78 -7.15 11.24
CA GLY A 73 9.41 -7.08 11.73
C GLY A 73 8.42 -7.82 10.84
N MET A 74 8.41 -7.51 9.55
CA MET A 74 7.54 -8.20 8.58
C MET A 74 7.90 -9.67 8.39
N THR A 75 9.17 -10.05 8.49
CA THR A 75 9.59 -11.46 8.45
C THR A 75 8.96 -12.23 9.62
N ALA A 76 8.97 -11.62 10.83
CA ALA A 76 8.32 -12.20 11.99
C ALA A 76 6.80 -12.29 11.80
N VAL A 77 6.16 -11.26 11.24
CA VAL A 77 4.73 -11.26 10.90
C VAL A 77 4.38 -12.42 9.95
N PHE A 78 5.11 -12.57 8.85
CA PHE A 78 4.84 -13.66 7.91
C PHE A 78 5.17 -15.04 8.48
N GLY A 79 6.24 -15.16 9.28
CA GLY A 79 6.56 -16.41 9.97
C GLY A 79 5.43 -16.85 10.92
N ARG A 80 4.87 -15.90 11.69
CA ARG A 80 3.70 -16.16 12.55
C ARG A 80 2.48 -16.53 11.72
N LEU A 81 2.22 -15.82 10.63
CA LEU A 81 1.11 -16.11 9.73
C LEU A 81 1.18 -17.54 9.19
N LEU A 82 2.34 -17.97 8.68
CA LEU A 82 2.52 -19.34 8.17
C LEU A 82 2.28 -20.39 9.27
N ALA A 83 2.71 -20.11 10.51
CA ALA A 83 2.44 -20.98 11.64
C ALA A 83 0.93 -21.08 11.95
N GLU A 84 0.18 -19.98 11.91
CA GLU A 84 -1.28 -19.99 12.09
C GLU A 84 -2.01 -20.73 10.97
N LEU A 85 -1.54 -20.57 9.73
CA LEU A 85 -2.02 -21.31 8.58
C LEU A 85 -1.57 -22.78 8.57
N ARG A 86 -0.70 -23.19 9.51
CA ARG A 86 -0.09 -24.53 9.60
C ARG A 86 0.67 -24.91 8.33
N ILE A 87 1.34 -23.93 7.71
CA ILE A 87 2.18 -24.10 6.53
C ILE A 87 3.65 -24.07 6.96
N PRO A 88 4.47 -25.06 6.58
CA PRO A 88 5.90 -25.00 6.83
C PRO A 88 6.54 -23.87 6.02
N ALA A 89 7.47 -23.15 6.63
CA ALA A 89 8.30 -22.18 5.94
C ALA A 89 9.57 -22.87 5.37
N PRO A 90 10.02 -22.50 4.15
CA PRO A 90 9.37 -21.56 3.24
C PRO A 90 8.15 -22.16 2.53
N CYS A 91 7.11 -21.34 2.30
CA CYS A 91 6.03 -21.72 1.39
C CYS A 91 6.47 -21.54 -0.08
N GLU A 92 5.72 -22.11 -1.03
CA GLU A 92 6.06 -21.99 -2.45
C GLU A 92 5.76 -20.58 -2.98
N ARG A 93 4.56 -20.04 -2.69
CA ARG A 93 4.13 -18.72 -3.18
C ARG A 93 3.38 -17.93 -2.12
N LEU A 94 3.74 -16.65 -2.00
CA LEU A 94 3.07 -15.66 -1.18
C LEU A 94 2.50 -14.55 -2.07
N THR A 95 1.18 -14.53 -2.26
CA THR A 95 0.48 -13.49 -3.00
C THR A 95 -0.04 -12.43 -2.03
N VAL A 96 0.46 -11.20 -2.16
CA VAL A 96 0.19 -10.09 -1.25
C VAL A 96 -0.64 -9.01 -1.96
N VAL A 97 -1.85 -8.77 -1.45
CA VAL A 97 -2.68 -7.63 -1.82
C VAL A 97 -2.30 -6.45 -0.92
N ILE A 98 -1.77 -5.40 -1.53
CA ILE A 98 -1.31 -4.18 -0.86
C ILE A 98 -2.20 -2.98 -1.23
N PRO A 99 -2.22 -1.91 -0.42
CA PRO A 99 -2.92 -0.69 -0.77
C PRO A 99 -2.45 -0.11 -2.11
N THR A 100 -3.36 0.52 -2.86
CA THR A 100 -3.07 0.89 -4.25
C THR A 100 -2.01 1.98 -4.38
N GLU A 101 -1.92 2.89 -3.41
CA GLU A 101 -0.89 3.94 -3.40
C GLU A 101 0.54 3.42 -3.16
N TRP A 102 0.70 2.20 -2.63
CA TRP A 102 2.00 1.76 -2.11
C TRP A 102 3.08 1.75 -3.19
N GLY A 103 3.97 2.73 -3.10
CA GLY A 103 5.13 2.85 -3.98
C GLY A 103 6.21 1.78 -3.74
N THR A 104 7.23 1.84 -4.58
CA THR A 104 8.31 0.83 -4.66
C THR A 104 8.98 0.54 -3.32
N ARG A 105 9.20 1.54 -2.46
CA ARG A 105 9.89 1.35 -1.17
C ARG A 105 9.16 0.38 -0.23
N ARG A 106 7.85 0.57 -0.03
CA ARG A 106 7.04 -0.30 0.83
C ARG A 106 6.95 -1.70 0.23
N ARG A 107 6.76 -1.80 -1.09
CA ARG A 107 6.76 -3.08 -1.81
C ARG A 107 8.07 -3.85 -1.64
N SER A 108 9.23 -3.20 -1.81
CA SER A 108 10.54 -3.84 -1.65
C SER A 108 10.79 -4.35 -0.24
N ALA A 109 10.32 -3.63 0.80
CA ALA A 109 10.44 -4.10 2.18
C ALA A 109 9.58 -5.35 2.43
N ILE A 110 8.36 -5.39 1.89
CA ILE A 110 7.50 -6.58 1.93
C ILE A 110 8.08 -7.74 1.13
N GLU A 111 8.60 -7.47 -0.06
CA GLU A 111 9.20 -8.48 -0.92
C GLU A 111 10.42 -9.13 -0.24
N ALA A 112 11.31 -8.30 0.32
CA ALA A 112 12.47 -8.78 1.07
C ALA A 112 12.08 -9.63 2.29
N ALA A 113 11.00 -9.27 2.99
CA ALA A 113 10.48 -10.06 4.11
C ALA A 113 9.80 -11.36 3.63
N GLY A 114 9.03 -11.30 2.55
CA GLY A 114 8.33 -12.44 1.96
C GLY A 114 9.28 -13.49 1.42
N LEU A 115 10.34 -13.08 0.73
CA LEU A 115 11.37 -13.99 0.19
C LEU A 115 12.18 -14.72 1.27
N ARG A 116 12.13 -14.28 2.53
CA ARG A 116 12.71 -15.02 3.67
C ARG A 116 11.84 -16.19 4.12
N VAL A 117 10.57 -16.23 3.72
CA VAL A 117 9.57 -17.22 4.16
C VAL A 117 8.81 -17.87 3.00
N ALA A 118 9.07 -17.47 1.76
CA ALA A 118 8.45 -17.98 0.55
C ALA A 118 9.45 -18.04 -0.60
N SER A 119 9.26 -18.97 -1.53
CA SER A 119 10.11 -19.08 -2.73
C SER A 119 9.78 -18.02 -3.78
N GLU A 120 8.51 -17.59 -3.83
CA GLU A 120 7.99 -16.61 -4.77
C GLU A 120 7.07 -15.63 -4.03
N VAL A 121 7.18 -14.34 -4.35
CA VAL A 121 6.29 -13.29 -3.82
C VAL A 121 5.64 -12.58 -5.01
N GLU A 122 4.31 -12.51 -5.00
CA GLU A 122 3.52 -11.84 -6.03
C GLU A 122 2.73 -10.69 -5.40
N PHE A 123 2.60 -9.56 -6.10
CA PHE A 123 1.87 -8.40 -5.61
C PHE A 123 0.63 -8.13 -6.46
N HIS A 124 -0.47 -7.79 -5.79
CA HIS A 124 -1.62 -7.14 -6.41
C HIS A 124 -1.99 -5.89 -5.61
N VAL A 125 -2.63 -4.95 -6.28
CA VAL A 125 -3.17 -3.75 -5.65
C VAL A 125 -4.63 -3.97 -5.24
N ALA A 126 -5.00 -3.40 -4.10
CA ALA A 126 -6.32 -3.57 -3.51
C ALA A 126 -7.45 -3.10 -4.43
N ALA A 127 -7.28 -2.00 -5.17
CA ALA A 127 -8.32 -1.49 -6.09
C ALA A 127 -8.68 -2.49 -7.19
N LEU A 128 -7.69 -3.08 -7.87
CA LEU A 128 -7.94 -4.10 -8.90
C LEU A 128 -8.55 -5.36 -8.30
N ARG A 129 -8.13 -5.76 -7.10
CA ARG A 129 -8.72 -6.90 -6.38
C ARG A 129 -10.16 -6.63 -5.93
N ALA A 130 -10.49 -5.40 -5.54
CA ALA A 130 -11.82 -5.00 -5.12
C ALA A 130 -12.80 -5.08 -6.30
N VAL A 131 -12.41 -4.53 -7.45
CA VAL A 131 -13.19 -4.58 -8.68
C VAL A 131 -13.32 -6.01 -9.20
N ALA A 132 -12.27 -6.84 -9.12
CA ALA A 132 -12.35 -8.25 -9.51
C ALA A 132 -13.26 -9.09 -8.58
N ALA A 133 -13.30 -8.74 -7.30
CA ALA A 133 -14.17 -9.37 -6.31
C ALA A 133 -15.65 -8.99 -6.50
N ASP A 134 -15.92 -7.79 -7.04
CA ASP A 134 -17.25 -7.32 -7.38
C ASP A 134 -17.76 -7.96 -8.68
N THR A 135 -18.78 -8.82 -8.57
CA THR A 135 -19.35 -9.51 -9.72
C THR A 135 -20.45 -8.72 -10.44
N ARG A 136 -20.87 -7.56 -9.90
CA ARG A 136 -22.04 -6.83 -10.40
C ARG A 136 -21.72 -5.82 -11.51
N ASN A 137 -20.52 -5.22 -11.47
CA ASN A 137 -20.19 -4.05 -12.30
C ASN A 137 -18.93 -4.27 -13.15
N ARG A 138 -18.89 -5.40 -13.88
CA ARG A 138 -17.68 -5.87 -14.59
C ARG A 138 -17.22 -5.06 -15.80
N ASP A 139 -17.90 -3.97 -16.15
CA ASP A 139 -17.55 -3.09 -17.29
C ASP A 139 -17.87 -1.61 -17.00
N ARG A 140 -17.95 -1.23 -15.71
CA ARG A 140 -18.36 0.12 -15.28
C ARG A 140 -17.18 0.88 -14.68
N ARG A 141 -17.17 2.20 -14.84
CA ARG A 141 -16.13 3.06 -14.26
C ARG A 141 -16.31 3.12 -12.75
N THR A 142 -15.40 2.50 -12.02
CA THR A 142 -15.55 2.24 -10.59
C THR A 142 -14.50 3.00 -9.79
N VAL A 143 -14.92 3.72 -8.75
CA VAL A 143 -14.01 4.29 -7.75
C VAL A 143 -13.81 3.27 -6.63
N VAL A 144 -12.58 3.04 -6.21
CA VAL A 144 -12.26 2.26 -5.02
C VAL A 144 -11.69 3.18 -3.95
N LEU A 145 -12.28 3.14 -2.76
CA LEU A 145 -11.89 3.90 -1.58
C LEU A 145 -11.21 2.97 -0.57
N GLU A 146 -10.00 3.32 -0.18
CA GLU A 146 -9.20 2.63 0.82
C GLU A 146 -8.94 3.58 1.99
N PHE A 147 -9.64 3.37 3.10
CA PHE A 147 -9.46 4.14 4.32
C PHE A 147 -8.38 3.51 5.20
N GLY A 148 -7.28 4.22 5.36
CA GLY A 148 -6.26 3.95 6.36
C GLY A 148 -6.58 4.61 7.71
N PRO A 149 -5.78 4.34 8.75
CA PRO A 149 -5.97 4.95 10.06
C PRO A 149 -5.65 6.45 10.07
N LEU A 150 -4.85 6.95 9.13
CA LEU A 150 -4.45 8.36 9.02
C LEU A 150 -4.69 8.98 7.64
N SER A 151 -4.98 8.15 6.64
CA SER A 151 -4.99 8.56 5.23
C SER A 151 -6.13 7.91 4.46
N THR A 152 -6.51 8.49 3.33
CA THR A 152 -7.50 7.94 2.41
C THR A 152 -6.92 7.88 1.01
N THR A 153 -7.08 6.74 0.33
CA THR A 153 -6.73 6.59 -1.08
C THR A 153 -7.99 6.36 -1.90
N ALA A 154 -8.12 7.08 -3.01
CA ALA A 154 -9.21 6.93 -3.95
C ALA A 154 -8.64 6.59 -5.33
N THR A 155 -9.08 5.48 -5.92
CA THR A 155 -8.58 5.01 -7.22
C THR A 155 -9.73 4.86 -8.21
N SER A 156 -9.64 5.44 -9.40
CA SER A 156 -10.61 5.19 -10.47
C SER A 156 -10.11 4.05 -11.37
N ILE A 157 -11.00 3.11 -11.63
CA ILE A 157 -10.78 1.93 -12.46
C ILE A 157 -11.70 2.01 -13.68
N ILE A 158 -11.13 1.79 -14.86
CA ILE A 158 -11.86 1.61 -16.11
C ILE A 158 -11.59 0.20 -16.66
N TYR A 159 -12.36 -0.21 -17.67
CA TYR A 159 -12.17 -1.50 -18.32
C TYR A 159 -11.61 -1.31 -19.72
N GLY A 160 -10.36 -1.72 -19.89
CA GLY A 160 -9.68 -1.80 -21.17
C GLY A 160 -9.90 -3.15 -21.85
N GLN A 161 -9.28 -3.34 -23.01
CA GLN A 161 -9.35 -4.59 -23.79
C GLN A 161 -8.79 -5.82 -23.03
N GLN A 162 -7.93 -5.59 -22.03
CA GLN A 162 -7.24 -6.63 -21.25
C GLN A 162 -7.86 -6.82 -19.85
N GLY A 163 -8.95 -6.12 -19.53
CA GLY A 163 -9.59 -6.15 -18.21
C GLY A 163 -9.51 -4.81 -17.47
N PRO A 164 -9.73 -4.82 -16.13
CA PRO A 164 -9.73 -3.60 -15.34
C PRO A 164 -8.32 -2.98 -15.28
N GLU A 165 -8.25 -1.67 -15.51
CA GLU A 165 -7.02 -0.87 -15.46
C GLU A 165 -7.23 0.37 -14.59
N ILE A 166 -6.17 0.80 -13.90
CA ILE A 166 -6.18 2.02 -13.10
C ILE A 166 -6.13 3.20 -14.07
N GLU A 167 -7.16 4.05 -14.02
CA GLU A 167 -7.20 5.31 -14.76
C GLU A 167 -6.50 6.42 -13.98
N ALA A 168 -6.81 6.55 -12.68
CA ALA A 168 -6.20 7.54 -11.79
C ALA A 168 -6.17 7.03 -10.34
N CYS A 169 -5.24 7.55 -9.55
CA CYS A 169 -5.10 7.26 -8.12
C CYS A 169 -4.73 8.55 -7.40
N GLU A 170 -5.56 8.94 -6.44
CA GLU A 170 -5.35 10.09 -5.57
C GLU A 170 -5.18 9.62 -4.13
N HIS A 171 -4.22 10.19 -3.42
CA HIS A 171 -3.91 9.85 -2.04
C HIS A 171 -3.94 11.11 -1.18
N GLU A 172 -4.74 11.10 -0.12
CA GLU A 172 -4.75 12.14 0.90
C GLU A 172 -4.14 11.60 2.21
N PRO A 173 -2.89 11.97 2.53
CA PRO A 173 -2.17 11.43 3.68
C PRO A 173 -2.68 11.91 5.04
N ASN A 174 -3.50 12.96 5.10
CA ASN A 174 -4.00 13.53 6.37
C ASN A 174 -5.51 13.36 6.57
N LEU A 175 -6.18 12.58 5.72
CA LEU A 175 -7.60 12.33 5.81
C LEU A 175 -7.86 10.90 6.29
N ALA A 176 -8.01 10.72 7.60
CA ALA A 176 -8.48 9.45 8.14
C ALA A 176 -10.00 9.32 8.03
N ALA A 177 -10.52 8.08 8.07
CA ALA A 177 -11.97 7.86 8.17
C ALA A 177 -12.59 8.58 9.38
N GLY A 178 -11.86 8.66 10.51
CA GLY A 178 -12.32 9.34 11.72
C GLY A 178 -12.44 10.87 11.59
N GLU A 179 -11.77 11.48 10.61
CA GLU A 179 -11.84 12.93 10.35
C GLU A 179 -13.03 13.31 9.45
N ILE A 180 -13.64 12.32 8.79
CA ILE A 180 -14.82 12.53 7.96
C ILE A 180 -16.06 12.47 8.85
N ALA A 181 -16.48 13.63 9.34
CA ALA A 181 -17.69 13.83 10.13
C ALA A 181 -18.66 14.81 9.45
N PRO A 182 -19.96 14.83 9.82
CA PRO A 182 -20.90 15.83 9.32
C PRO A 182 -20.36 17.26 9.56
N ASP A 183 -20.49 18.12 8.54
CA ASP A 183 -20.09 19.54 8.59
C ASP A 183 -18.61 19.78 9.00
N SER A 184 -17.73 18.81 8.74
CA SER A 184 -16.30 18.89 9.06
C SER A 184 -15.44 19.33 7.87
N ALA A 185 -14.22 19.81 8.15
CA ALA A 185 -13.20 20.02 7.13
C ALA A 185 -12.85 18.71 6.41
N GLY A 186 -12.78 17.58 7.12
CA GLY A 186 -12.49 16.27 6.55
C GLY A 186 -13.53 15.82 5.52
N LEU A 187 -14.82 16.13 5.71
CA LEU A 187 -15.84 15.84 4.69
C LEU A 187 -15.64 16.68 3.42
N ASN A 188 -15.22 17.94 3.54
CA ASN A 188 -14.90 18.79 2.40
C ASN A 188 -13.62 18.31 1.68
N GLU A 189 -12.60 17.89 2.43
CA GLU A 189 -11.38 17.29 1.89
C GLU A 189 -11.67 15.98 1.16
N PHE A 190 -12.57 15.15 1.68
CA PHE A 190 -13.04 13.94 1.02
C PHE A 190 -13.74 14.24 -0.32
N ARG A 191 -14.59 15.26 -0.36
CA ARG A 191 -15.24 15.73 -1.61
C ARG A 191 -14.18 16.21 -2.61
N ALA A 192 -13.25 17.05 -2.17
CA ALA A 192 -12.18 17.56 -3.00
C ALA A 192 -11.28 16.42 -3.55
N LEU A 193 -11.04 15.37 -2.76
CA LEU A 193 -10.32 14.16 -3.20
C LEU A 193 -11.05 13.46 -4.35
N LEU A 194 -12.37 13.26 -4.23
CA LEU A 194 -13.18 12.67 -5.29
C LEU A 194 -13.24 13.55 -6.54
N GLU A 195 -13.36 14.87 -6.38
CA GLU A 195 -13.39 15.83 -7.50
C GLU A 195 -12.08 15.81 -8.29
N ARG A 196 -10.93 15.81 -7.60
CA ARG A 196 -9.60 15.68 -8.24
C ARG A 196 -9.49 14.37 -9.00
N LEU A 197 -9.85 13.26 -8.36
CA LEU A 197 -9.78 11.92 -8.96
C LEU A 197 -10.64 11.83 -10.23
N LEU A 198 -11.86 12.35 -10.15
CA LEU A 198 -12.84 12.19 -11.22
C LEU A 198 -12.64 13.19 -12.35
N SER A 199 -12.04 14.35 -12.09
CA SER A 199 -11.77 15.41 -13.08
C SER A 199 -13.02 15.78 -13.91
N GLY A 200 -14.20 15.77 -13.27
CA GLY A 200 -15.50 16.04 -13.89
C GLY A 200 -16.13 14.88 -14.68
N ARG A 201 -15.51 13.69 -14.67
CA ARG A 201 -16.09 12.47 -15.29
C ARG A 201 -16.92 11.70 -14.25
N PRO A 202 -18.13 11.24 -14.56
CA PRO A 202 -18.96 10.49 -13.61
C PRO A 202 -18.37 9.12 -13.28
N ALA A 203 -18.70 8.60 -12.11
CA ALA A 203 -18.42 7.22 -11.73
C ALA A 203 -19.73 6.45 -11.56
N ASP A 204 -19.73 5.23 -12.07
CA ASP A 204 -20.88 4.34 -12.07
C ASP A 204 -21.11 3.67 -10.71
N SER A 205 -20.01 3.45 -9.98
CA SER A 205 -19.99 2.71 -8.73
C SER A 205 -18.81 3.14 -7.87
N VAL A 206 -19.00 3.07 -6.55
CA VAL A 206 -17.94 3.26 -5.55
C VAL A 206 -17.86 2.02 -4.66
N LEU A 207 -16.66 1.49 -4.50
CA LEU A 207 -16.35 0.37 -3.63
C LEU A 207 -15.48 0.84 -2.47
N VAL A 208 -15.88 0.58 -1.24
CA VAL A 208 -15.10 0.84 -0.04
C VAL A 208 -14.42 -0.46 0.39
N VAL A 209 -13.09 -0.48 0.43
CA VAL A 209 -12.32 -1.62 0.90
C VAL A 209 -12.37 -1.71 2.42
N GLY A 210 -12.65 -2.91 2.93
CA GLY A 210 -12.72 -3.19 4.37
C GLY A 210 -14.14 -3.12 4.93
N GLY A 211 -14.23 -2.98 6.25
CA GLY A 211 -15.49 -2.90 6.98
C GLY A 211 -15.76 -1.46 7.41
N ALA A 212 -16.49 -0.72 6.58
CA ALA A 212 -17.11 0.53 6.99
C ALA A 212 -18.46 0.24 7.68
N ASP A 213 -18.75 0.93 8.78
CA ASP A 213 -20.08 0.83 9.40
C ASP A 213 -21.14 1.57 8.57
N THR A 214 -22.41 1.23 8.80
CA THR A 214 -23.53 1.78 8.04
C THR A 214 -23.63 3.31 8.15
N GLY A 215 -23.36 3.88 9.33
CA GLY A 215 -23.46 5.32 9.52
C GLY A 215 -22.37 6.08 8.76
N PHE A 216 -21.16 5.53 8.75
CA PHE A 216 -20.07 6.05 7.93
C PHE A 216 -20.38 5.97 6.42
N LEU A 217 -20.95 4.84 5.96
CA LEU A 217 -21.37 4.68 4.56
C LEU A 217 -22.46 5.66 4.14
N GLU A 218 -23.45 5.92 5.00
CA GLU A 218 -24.48 6.93 4.76
C GLU A 218 -23.89 8.33 4.66
N LEU A 219 -22.96 8.67 5.55
CA LEU A 219 -22.26 9.96 5.55
C LEU A 219 -21.51 10.20 4.23
N ILE A 220 -20.62 9.27 3.85
CA ILE A 220 -19.84 9.42 2.62
C ILE A 220 -20.72 9.24 1.37
N GLY A 221 -21.84 8.51 1.47
CA GLY A 221 -22.79 8.31 0.38
C GLY A 221 -23.36 9.61 -0.16
N SER A 222 -23.65 10.57 0.72
CA SER A 222 -24.07 11.92 0.29
C SER A 222 -23.00 12.62 -0.54
N ALA A 223 -21.74 12.60 -0.08
CA ALA A 223 -20.61 13.20 -0.78
C ALA A 223 -20.31 12.48 -2.11
N VAL A 224 -20.42 11.15 -2.14
CA VAL A 224 -20.27 10.36 -3.35
C VAL A 224 -21.34 10.72 -4.37
N ALA A 225 -22.61 10.79 -3.96
CA ALA A 225 -23.72 11.12 -4.86
C ALA A 225 -23.59 12.53 -5.45
N ASP A 226 -23.14 13.50 -4.64
CA ASP A 226 -22.95 14.88 -5.08
C ASP A 226 -21.83 15.01 -6.13
N VAL A 227 -20.72 14.27 -5.97
CA VAL A 227 -19.56 14.38 -6.86
C VAL A 227 -19.64 13.42 -8.05
N SER A 228 -20.12 12.20 -7.85
CA SER A 228 -20.11 11.13 -8.86
C SER A 228 -21.40 11.03 -9.66
N GLY A 229 -22.51 11.53 -9.09
CA GLY A 229 -23.86 11.47 -9.65
C GLY A 229 -24.86 10.72 -8.74
N PRO A 230 -26.17 11.02 -8.82
CA PRO A 230 -27.18 10.46 -7.94
C PRO A 230 -27.43 8.95 -8.16
N ASP A 231 -27.04 8.41 -9.33
CA ASP A 231 -27.22 6.99 -9.69
C ASP A 231 -25.99 6.13 -9.34
N THR A 232 -24.99 6.69 -8.66
CA THR A 232 -23.77 5.99 -8.28
C THR A 232 -24.02 5.00 -7.13
N ASP A 233 -23.70 3.73 -7.36
CA ASP A 233 -23.89 2.67 -6.35
C ASP A 233 -22.68 2.56 -5.41
N LEU A 234 -22.89 2.78 -4.10
CA LEU A 234 -21.87 2.71 -3.05
C LEU A 234 -21.97 1.40 -2.25
N ARG A 235 -20.87 0.64 -2.18
CA ARG A 235 -20.83 -0.67 -1.51
C ARG A 235 -19.49 -0.93 -0.82
N THR A 236 -19.44 -1.93 0.06
CA THR A 236 -18.20 -2.39 0.71
C THR A 236 -17.69 -3.69 0.11
N VAL A 237 -16.37 -3.86 0.06
CA VAL A 237 -15.69 -5.12 -0.28
C VAL A 237 -14.84 -5.56 0.91
N ALA A 238 -15.12 -6.73 1.48
CA ALA A 238 -14.39 -7.22 2.63
C ALA A 238 -12.94 -7.61 2.25
N ASN A 239 -12.00 -7.42 3.18
CA ASN A 239 -10.59 -7.81 2.99
C ASN A 239 -10.42 -9.30 2.65
N ALA A 240 -11.32 -10.15 3.16
CA ALA A 240 -11.37 -11.57 2.86
C ALA A 240 -11.73 -11.87 1.39
N ASP A 241 -12.51 -11.01 0.75
CA ASP A 241 -12.86 -11.14 -0.66
C ASP A 241 -11.72 -10.65 -1.58
N LEU A 242 -10.95 -9.65 -1.14
CA LEU A 242 -9.75 -9.19 -1.87
C LEU A 242 -8.69 -10.29 -2.01
N ALA A 243 -8.50 -11.07 -0.94
CA ALA A 243 -7.57 -12.19 -0.92
C ALA A 243 -8.16 -13.48 -1.52
N ARG A 244 -9.36 -13.46 -2.10
CA ARG A 244 -9.89 -14.58 -2.88
C ARG A 244 -9.78 -14.28 -4.36
N ASN A 245 -8.84 -14.92 -5.05
CA ASN A 245 -8.79 -14.83 -6.51
C ASN A 245 -9.89 -15.67 -7.19
N LYS A 246 -11.14 -15.17 -7.21
CA LYS A 246 -12.27 -15.87 -7.87
C LYS A 246 -12.04 -16.11 -9.37
N GLN A 247 -11.26 -15.26 -10.05
CA GLN A 247 -10.91 -15.47 -11.46
C GLN A 247 -9.96 -16.66 -11.66
N ALA A 248 -8.94 -16.82 -10.81
CA ALA A 248 -8.07 -18.01 -10.85
C ALA A 248 -8.77 -19.29 -10.40
N GLU A 249 -9.74 -19.20 -9.48
CA GLU A 249 -10.59 -20.34 -9.09
C GLU A 249 -11.54 -20.77 -10.22
N ALA A 250 -12.06 -19.82 -11.02
CA ALA A 250 -12.85 -20.14 -12.21
C ALA A 250 -12.00 -20.81 -13.31
N SER A 251 -10.71 -20.48 -13.41
CA SER A 251 -9.75 -21.15 -14.30
C SER A 251 -9.32 -22.55 -13.84
N HIS A 252 -9.60 -22.95 -12.59
CA HIS A 252 -9.28 -24.27 -12.05
C HIS A 252 -10.32 -25.35 -12.38
N TYR A 253 -11.44 -25.01 -13.03
CA TYR A 253 -12.09 -26.01 -13.85
C TYR A 253 -11.13 -26.30 -15.00
N PRO A 254 -10.64 -27.55 -15.17
CA PRO A 254 -9.99 -27.89 -16.42
C PRO A 254 -10.99 -27.51 -17.49
N THR A 255 -10.64 -26.53 -18.32
CA THR A 255 -11.34 -26.30 -19.57
C THR A 255 -11.34 -27.68 -20.19
N ALA A 256 -12.51 -28.36 -20.16
CA ALA A 256 -12.66 -29.60 -20.88
C ALA A 256 -12.25 -29.23 -22.28
N ALA A 257 -11.09 -29.75 -22.72
CA ALA A 257 -10.51 -29.42 -24.00
C ALA A 257 -11.65 -29.56 -24.99
N ILE A 258 -12.10 -28.43 -25.56
CA ILE A 258 -13.09 -28.48 -26.62
C ILE A 258 -12.42 -29.38 -27.66
N PRO A 259 -12.98 -30.58 -27.95
CA PRO A 259 -12.38 -31.44 -28.95
C PRO A 259 -12.23 -30.58 -30.22
N PRO A 260 -11.09 -30.62 -30.92
CA PRO A 260 -10.96 -29.86 -32.16
C PRO A 260 -12.14 -30.23 -33.05
N LEU A 261 -13.02 -29.26 -33.31
CA LEU A 261 -14.17 -29.48 -34.17
C LEU A 261 -13.61 -29.88 -35.54
N PRO A 262 -13.98 -31.05 -36.09
CA PRO A 262 -13.52 -31.45 -37.41
C PRO A 262 -13.99 -30.40 -38.42
N GLN A 263 -13.07 -29.85 -39.21
CA GLN A 263 -13.27 -28.71 -40.11
C GLN A 263 -14.32 -28.92 -41.23
N THR A 264 -15.00 -30.06 -41.25
CA THR A 264 -15.99 -30.48 -42.23
C THR A 264 -17.45 -30.47 -41.72
N GLU A 265 -17.70 -30.16 -40.44
CA GLU A 265 -19.04 -30.25 -39.83
C GLU A 265 -20.05 -29.19 -40.35
N TRP A 266 -19.56 -28.05 -40.84
CA TRP A 266 -20.40 -26.97 -41.36
C TRP A 266 -21.00 -27.26 -42.75
N LEU A 267 -20.48 -28.25 -43.48
CA LEU A 267 -20.97 -28.67 -44.80
C LEU A 267 -22.09 -29.73 -44.73
N GLN A 268 -22.44 -30.23 -43.55
CA GLN A 268 -23.51 -31.23 -43.44
C GLN A 268 -24.91 -30.60 -43.57
N PRO A 269 -25.81 -31.19 -44.39
CA PRO A 269 -27.18 -30.74 -44.51
C PRO A 269 -27.89 -30.77 -43.16
N LEU A 270 -28.63 -29.70 -42.84
CA LEU A 270 -29.29 -29.47 -41.54
C LEU A 270 -30.17 -30.63 -41.03
N ARG A 271 -30.65 -31.52 -41.92
CA ARG A 271 -31.44 -32.70 -41.55
C ARG A 271 -30.62 -33.79 -40.85
N GLU A 272 -29.35 -33.96 -41.19
CA GLU A 272 -28.45 -34.90 -40.50
C GLU A 272 -28.08 -34.40 -39.12
N ARG A 273 -27.95 -33.08 -38.96
CA ARG A 273 -27.68 -32.40 -37.69
C ARG A 273 -28.82 -32.58 -36.67
N ALA A 274 -30.07 -32.55 -37.14
CA ALA A 274 -31.25 -32.81 -36.32
C ALA A 274 -31.43 -34.30 -35.93
N ALA A 275 -30.92 -35.23 -36.75
CA ALA A 275 -30.93 -36.66 -36.45
C ALA A 275 -29.83 -37.07 -35.44
N ALA A 276 -28.73 -36.32 -35.38
CA ALA A 276 -27.62 -36.56 -34.46
C ALA A 276 -27.85 -35.99 -33.05
N THR A 277 -28.71 -34.97 -32.90
CA THR A 277 -29.11 -34.44 -31.59
C THR A 277 -30.05 -35.42 -30.87
N ARG A 278 -29.49 -36.35 -30.11
CA ARG A 278 -30.26 -37.09 -29.10
C ARG A 278 -30.61 -36.11 -27.96
N PRO A 279 -31.87 -36.04 -27.52
CA PRO A 279 -32.22 -35.22 -26.36
C PRO A 279 -31.43 -35.70 -25.14
N PRO A 280 -30.99 -34.79 -24.25
CA PRO A 280 -30.27 -35.18 -23.05
C PRO A 280 -31.14 -36.15 -22.24
N ARG A 281 -30.59 -37.33 -21.93
CA ARG A 281 -31.23 -38.28 -21.02
C ARG A 281 -31.48 -37.56 -19.70
N SER A 282 -32.75 -37.36 -19.36
CA SER A 282 -33.15 -36.75 -18.10
C SER A 282 -32.58 -37.58 -16.95
N ARG A 283 -31.78 -36.94 -16.08
CA ARG A 283 -31.22 -37.55 -14.86
C ARG A 283 -32.24 -37.57 -13.72
N THR A 284 -33.53 -37.61 -14.04
CA THR A 284 -34.64 -37.51 -13.09
C THR A 284 -35.10 -38.82 -12.43
N PRO A 285 -34.45 -40.01 -12.58
CA PRO A 285 -34.77 -41.14 -11.71
C PRO A 285 -33.68 -41.48 -10.67
N ILE A 286 -32.52 -40.80 -10.63
CA ILE A 286 -31.47 -41.12 -9.64
C ILE A 286 -31.76 -40.58 -8.23
N TYR A 287 -32.66 -39.60 -8.10
CA TYR A 287 -33.03 -39.03 -6.79
C TYR A 287 -34.12 -39.80 -6.03
N ILE A 288 -34.65 -40.91 -6.55
CA ILE A 288 -35.61 -41.76 -5.81
C ILE A 288 -34.89 -42.93 -5.08
N GLY A 289 -33.61 -43.19 -5.37
CA GLY A 289 -32.84 -44.26 -4.72
C GLY A 289 -32.06 -43.87 -3.45
N ALA A 290 -31.85 -42.57 -3.20
CA ALA A 290 -31.03 -42.08 -2.08
C ALA A 290 -31.83 -41.62 -0.85
N ALA A 291 -33.16 -41.81 -0.86
CA ALA A 291 -34.04 -41.52 0.28
C ALA A 291 -34.30 -42.76 1.19
N ALA A 292 -33.83 -43.96 0.79
CA ALA A 292 -34.08 -45.20 1.52
C ALA A 292 -32.93 -45.64 2.46
N VAL A 293 -31.76 -44.99 2.44
CA VAL A 293 -30.61 -45.36 3.30
C VAL A 293 -30.44 -44.42 4.51
N THR A 294 -30.98 -43.20 4.46
CA THR A 294 -30.90 -42.24 5.58
C THR A 294 -31.96 -42.46 6.66
N ALA A 295 -32.95 -43.34 6.43
CA ALA A 295 -33.97 -43.69 7.42
C ALA A 295 -33.52 -44.77 8.43
N ILE A 296 -32.36 -45.42 8.25
CA ILE A 296 -31.88 -46.49 9.15
C ILE A 296 -30.82 -45.99 10.16
N VAL A 297 -30.18 -44.83 9.94
CA VAL A 297 -29.19 -44.29 10.90
C VAL A 297 -29.82 -43.37 11.96
N VAL A 298 -31.01 -42.80 11.70
CA VAL A 298 -31.75 -41.99 12.69
C VAL A 298 -32.55 -42.86 13.69
N ALA A 299 -32.66 -44.17 13.46
CA ALA A 299 -33.31 -45.11 14.39
C ALA A 299 -32.34 -45.81 15.37
N GLY A 300 -31.04 -45.51 15.33
CA GLY A 300 -30.00 -46.26 16.07
C GLY A 300 -29.38 -45.60 17.31
N ALA A 301 -29.66 -44.32 17.61
CA ALA A 301 -29.05 -43.62 18.75
C ALA A 301 -30.07 -42.87 19.63
N GLY A 302 -31.32 -43.31 19.62
CA GLY A 302 -32.33 -42.93 20.61
C GLY A 302 -32.27 -43.84 21.83
N ALA A 303 -31.14 -43.87 22.56
CA ALA A 303 -31.05 -44.52 23.87
C ALA A 303 -29.77 -44.08 24.63
N ALA A 304 -29.69 -42.81 25.06
CA ALA A 304 -28.92 -42.38 26.24
C ALA A 304 -29.08 -40.87 26.48
N VAL A 305 -30.27 -40.44 26.94
CA VAL A 305 -30.43 -39.17 27.66
C VAL A 305 -31.07 -39.51 29.00
N VAL A 306 -30.23 -39.83 29.99
CA VAL A 306 -30.62 -40.04 31.38
C VAL A 306 -29.42 -39.66 32.27
N LEU A 307 -29.63 -38.67 33.15
CA LEU A 307 -28.84 -38.26 34.35
C LEU A 307 -27.56 -37.45 34.05
N ASN A 308 -27.23 -36.30 34.65
CA ASN A 308 -27.61 -35.70 35.93
C ASN A 308 -27.38 -34.17 35.88
N GLN A 309 -28.32 -33.39 36.41
CA GLN A 309 -28.02 -32.20 37.23
C GLN A 309 -28.05 -32.64 38.70
N PRO A 310 -27.36 -31.95 39.63
CA PRO A 310 -28.10 -30.98 40.44
C PRO A 310 -27.34 -29.72 40.87
N ASN A 311 -28.16 -28.81 41.39
CA ASN A 311 -28.00 -27.43 41.80
C ASN A 311 -27.22 -27.16 43.11
N ASP A 312 -26.78 -25.89 43.19
CA ASP A 312 -26.84 -24.90 44.26
C ASP A 312 -26.22 -25.08 45.66
N SER A 313 -25.56 -23.97 46.02
CA SER A 313 -25.67 -23.15 47.24
C SER A 313 -24.66 -23.29 48.40
N VAL A 314 -24.00 -22.13 48.62
CA VAL A 314 -23.64 -21.44 49.88
C VAL A 314 -22.98 -22.23 51.01
N GLY A 315 -21.78 -21.79 51.40
CA GLY A 315 -21.17 -22.11 52.69
C GLY A 315 -19.97 -21.21 53.00
N ALA A 316 -20.15 -20.29 53.93
CA ALA A 316 -19.10 -19.44 54.49
C ALA A 316 -18.14 -20.21 55.42
N SER A 317 -16.85 -19.87 55.43
CA SER A 317 -16.10 -19.70 56.68
C SER A 317 -14.68 -19.16 56.47
N ALA A 318 -14.33 -18.28 57.39
CA ALA A 318 -13.07 -17.58 57.56
C ALA A 318 -11.90 -18.51 57.93
N ALA A 319 -10.67 -18.04 57.67
CA ALA A 319 -9.64 -17.92 58.69
C ALA A 319 -8.44 -17.11 58.17
N ALA A 320 -8.07 -16.10 58.94
CA ALA A 320 -6.90 -15.26 58.79
C ALA A 320 -5.58 -16.05 58.96
N ARG A 321 -4.49 -15.51 58.39
CA ARG A 321 -3.20 -15.41 59.10
C ARG A 321 -2.31 -14.30 58.50
N THR A 322 -1.85 -13.50 59.44
CA THR A 322 -1.01 -12.30 59.40
C THR A 322 0.47 -12.63 59.17
N SER A 323 1.22 -11.69 58.57
CA SER A 323 2.63 -11.31 58.81
C SER A 323 2.96 -10.25 57.73
N THR A 324 2.91 -8.93 57.90
CA THR A 324 3.61 -7.95 58.78
C THR A 324 5.11 -7.75 58.47
N VAL A 325 5.43 -6.51 58.06
CA VAL A 325 6.72 -5.74 58.08
C VAL A 325 7.80 -6.18 57.07
N ALA A 326 8.52 -5.33 56.31
CA ALA A 326 8.98 -3.95 56.53
C ALA A 326 9.33 -3.20 55.21
N GLU A 327 8.98 -1.92 55.14
CA GLU A 327 9.72 -0.82 54.46
C GLU A 327 10.88 -0.36 55.37
N PRO A 328 11.75 0.64 55.06
CA PRO A 328 11.85 1.50 53.86
C PRO A 328 13.29 1.72 53.33
N SER A 329 13.45 2.43 52.21
CA SER A 329 14.31 3.63 52.15
C SER A 329 14.32 4.29 50.76
N SER A 330 14.33 5.60 50.83
CA SER A 330 14.20 6.64 49.82
C SER A 330 15.53 7.01 49.14
N SER A 331 15.47 7.55 47.92
CA SER A 331 16.22 8.76 47.54
C SER A 331 15.76 9.38 46.23
N THR A 332 15.41 10.66 46.37
CA THR A 332 15.11 11.67 45.36
C THR A 332 16.41 12.24 44.78
N ALA A 333 16.47 12.48 43.47
CA ALA A 333 17.34 13.52 42.89
C ALA A 333 16.67 14.15 41.65
N ALA A 334 16.86 15.47 41.52
CA ALA A 334 16.05 16.44 40.80
C ALA A 334 16.49 16.67 39.32
N PRO A 335 15.71 17.42 38.50
CA PRO A 335 15.95 17.62 37.08
C PRO A 335 16.85 18.85 36.80
N THR A 336 17.57 18.85 35.68
CA THR A 336 18.27 20.04 35.15
C THR A 336 17.86 20.28 33.70
N SER A 337 17.50 21.52 33.36
CA SER A 337 17.15 22.04 32.02
C SER A 337 17.72 23.47 31.91
N PRO A 338 17.80 24.11 30.73
CA PRO A 338 18.83 23.98 29.70
C PRO A 338 19.62 25.29 29.49
N ALA A 339 20.80 25.22 28.84
CA ALA A 339 21.58 26.41 28.46
C ALA A 339 21.21 26.89 27.05
N GLN A 340 20.83 28.16 26.98
CA GLN A 340 20.41 28.96 25.82
C GLN A 340 21.64 29.37 24.98
N SER A 341 21.62 29.13 23.66
CA SER A 341 22.63 29.65 22.72
C SER A 341 22.00 30.64 21.75
N THR A 342 22.60 31.83 21.68
CA THR A 342 22.22 33.00 20.90
C THR A 342 22.66 32.88 19.43
N THR A 343 21.73 33.17 18.51
CA THR A 343 21.93 33.16 17.05
C THR A 343 22.71 34.40 16.58
N THR A 344 23.85 34.19 15.91
CA THR A 344 24.45 35.18 14.98
C THR A 344 24.24 34.65 13.57
N LYS A 345 23.58 35.41 12.70
CA LYS A 345 23.24 35.04 11.31
C LYS A 345 24.52 35.04 10.45
N ALA A 346 25.15 33.88 10.33
CA ALA A 346 26.28 33.63 9.43
C ALA A 346 25.80 33.61 7.97
N VAL A 347 26.58 34.19 7.05
CA VAL A 347 26.45 33.95 5.61
C VAL A 347 26.65 32.45 5.38
N PRO A 348 25.74 31.74 4.69
CA PRO A 348 25.88 30.30 4.50
C PRO A 348 27.17 30.01 3.72
N PRO A 349 28.02 29.07 4.17
CA PRO A 349 29.25 28.72 3.48
C PRO A 349 28.93 28.08 2.12
N SER A 350 29.73 28.42 1.09
CA SER A 350 29.67 27.76 -0.22
C SER A 350 30.29 26.36 -0.13
N GLU A 351 29.61 25.37 -0.71
CA GLU A 351 29.98 23.95 -0.64
C GLU A 351 30.43 23.45 -2.01
N THR A 352 31.47 22.63 -2.05
CA THR A 352 32.03 22.07 -3.30
C THR A 352 32.05 20.55 -3.23
N ILE A 353 31.31 19.90 -4.13
CA ILE A 353 31.19 18.44 -4.18
C ILE A 353 31.30 17.99 -5.64
N GLY A 354 32.38 17.28 -5.98
CA GLY A 354 32.68 16.91 -7.37
C GLY A 354 32.93 18.13 -8.26
N ASN A 355 32.22 18.22 -9.40
CA ASN A 355 32.32 19.30 -10.39
C ASN A 355 31.31 20.43 -10.13
N ILE A 356 30.69 20.51 -8.95
CA ILE A 356 29.74 21.58 -8.64
C ILE A 356 30.11 22.31 -7.35
N ARG A 357 29.95 23.63 -7.37
CA ARG A 357 29.99 24.51 -6.20
C ARG A 357 28.66 25.24 -6.06
N PHE A 358 28.07 25.27 -4.87
CA PHE A 358 26.76 25.90 -4.64
C PHE A 358 26.61 26.36 -3.18
N GLU A 359 25.60 27.18 -2.89
CA GLU A 359 25.23 27.53 -1.52
C GLU A 359 23.97 26.76 -1.11
N ALA A 360 24.01 26.09 0.06
CA ALA A 360 22.83 25.44 0.61
C ALA A 360 21.92 26.47 1.31
N PRO A 361 20.58 26.31 1.25
CA PRO A 361 19.69 27.20 1.98
C PRO A 361 19.94 27.12 3.49
N ALA A 362 19.74 28.23 4.21
CA ALA A 362 19.93 28.26 5.66
C ALA A 362 18.97 27.26 6.35
N GLY A 363 19.49 26.48 7.31
CA GLY A 363 18.72 25.44 8.00
C GLY A 363 18.49 24.17 7.17
N TRP A 364 19.31 23.94 6.13
CA TRP A 364 19.28 22.71 5.34
C TRP A 364 20.58 21.93 5.52
N ARG A 365 20.44 20.62 5.68
CA ARG A 365 21.56 19.69 5.82
C ARG A 365 21.89 19.04 4.48
N ILE A 366 23.18 18.90 4.20
CA ILE A 366 23.70 18.23 3.02
C ILE A 366 23.93 16.75 3.31
N THR A 367 23.50 15.88 2.41
CA THR A 367 23.76 14.44 2.45
C THR A 367 24.24 13.96 1.09
N GLU A 368 25.38 13.29 1.05
CA GLU A 368 25.88 12.65 -0.17
C GLU A 368 25.44 11.20 -0.26
N ALA A 369 24.97 10.77 -1.43
CA ALA A 369 24.82 9.34 -1.75
C ALA A 369 26.18 8.77 -2.18
N ALA A 370 26.33 7.44 -2.09
CA ALA A 370 27.59 6.75 -2.38
C ALA A 370 28.21 7.18 -3.72
N GLY A 371 29.39 7.81 -3.66
CA GLY A 371 30.18 8.24 -4.82
C GLY A 371 30.11 9.73 -5.19
N GLY A 372 29.44 10.59 -4.41
CA GLY A 372 29.45 12.06 -4.59
C GLY A 372 28.72 12.59 -5.84
N SER A 373 28.20 11.70 -6.69
CA SER A 373 27.47 12.05 -7.91
C SER A 373 26.02 12.47 -7.67
N ARG A 374 25.49 12.24 -6.46
CA ARG A 374 24.13 12.60 -6.06
C ARG A 374 24.15 13.15 -4.64
N ILE A 375 23.61 14.35 -4.49
CA ILE A 375 23.60 15.15 -3.28
C ILE A 375 22.14 15.48 -2.95
N TYR A 376 21.81 15.43 -1.67
CA TYR A 376 20.51 15.81 -1.15
C TYR A 376 20.67 16.97 -0.18
N LEU A 377 19.90 18.03 -0.42
CA LEU A 377 19.65 19.08 0.57
C LEU A 377 18.29 18.78 1.18
N VAL A 378 18.24 18.68 2.50
CA VAL A 378 17.00 18.39 3.26
C VAL A 378 16.89 19.43 4.38
N PRO A 379 15.72 20.04 4.60
CA PRO A 379 15.54 20.97 5.72
C PRO A 379 15.79 20.23 7.04
N GLU A 380 16.46 20.88 7.98
CA GLU A 380 16.69 20.35 9.33
C GLU A 380 15.38 20.27 10.11
N ASP A 381 14.51 21.28 9.93
CA ASP A 381 13.17 21.37 10.50
C ASP A 381 12.18 21.86 9.42
N GLY A 382 10.94 21.36 9.44
CA GLY A 382 9.85 21.84 8.57
C GLY A 382 9.27 20.78 7.62
N PRO A 383 8.56 21.20 6.55
CA PRO A 383 7.86 20.27 5.66
C PRO A 383 8.84 19.33 4.95
N LYS A 384 8.35 18.15 4.55
CA LYS A 384 9.11 17.16 3.78
C LYS A 384 9.40 17.68 2.36
N ALA A 385 10.38 18.56 2.24
CA ALA A 385 10.92 19.08 0.99
C ALA A 385 12.34 18.55 0.77
N ARG A 386 12.77 18.43 -0.48
CA ARG A 386 14.12 17.95 -0.81
C ARG A 386 14.61 18.57 -2.11
N ILE A 387 15.84 19.07 -2.11
CA ILE A 387 16.53 19.47 -3.33
C ILE A 387 17.54 18.37 -3.64
N THR A 388 17.45 17.80 -4.84
CA THR A 388 18.39 16.78 -5.31
C THR A 388 19.29 17.37 -6.36
N LEU A 389 20.60 17.31 -6.15
CA LEU A 389 21.59 17.63 -7.17
C LEU A 389 22.22 16.34 -7.68
N THR A 390 22.23 16.14 -8.99
CA THR A 390 22.97 15.04 -9.61
C THR A 390 23.93 15.58 -10.63
N GLN A 391 25.13 15.01 -10.69
CA GLN A 391 26.15 15.35 -11.66
C GLN A 391 26.57 14.10 -12.43
N LYS A 392 26.65 14.23 -13.75
CA LYS A 392 27.06 13.16 -14.65
C LYS A 392 28.03 13.73 -15.69
N GLN A 393 29.18 13.08 -15.83
CA GLN A 393 30.13 13.38 -16.90
C GLN A 393 29.52 12.95 -18.25
N VAL A 394 29.57 13.87 -19.21
CA VAL A 394 29.11 13.68 -20.57
C VAL A 394 30.34 13.55 -21.47
N VAL A 395 30.29 12.64 -22.45
CA VAL A 395 31.39 12.45 -23.40
C VAL A 395 31.74 13.79 -24.07
N PRO A 396 33.03 14.18 -24.16
CA PRO A 396 33.42 15.41 -24.83
C PRO A 396 32.84 15.52 -26.25
N GLY A 397 32.22 16.66 -26.56
CA GLY A 397 31.54 16.91 -27.84
C GLY A 397 30.06 16.51 -27.89
N VAL A 398 29.54 15.81 -26.88
CA VAL A 398 28.09 15.62 -26.69
C VAL A 398 27.53 16.88 -26.04
N GLY A 399 26.84 17.69 -26.84
CA GLY A 399 26.22 18.94 -26.41
C GLY A 399 24.76 18.78 -25.97
N TYR A 400 24.17 19.93 -25.64
CA TYR A 400 22.78 20.11 -25.21
C TYR A 400 21.76 19.29 -26.01
N ASP A 401 21.80 19.34 -27.34
CA ASP A 401 20.80 18.68 -28.20
C ASP A 401 20.76 17.16 -28.03
N LYS A 402 21.94 16.55 -27.89
CA LYS A 402 22.04 15.10 -27.72
C LYS A 402 21.56 14.67 -26.33
N VAL A 403 21.89 15.46 -25.30
CA VAL A 403 21.37 15.25 -23.94
C VAL A 403 19.85 15.37 -23.92
N ALA A 404 19.29 16.37 -24.61
CA ALA A 404 17.85 16.54 -24.73
C ALA A 404 17.18 15.35 -25.42
N ALA A 405 17.74 14.88 -26.54
CA ALA A 405 17.21 13.71 -27.25
C ALA A 405 17.28 12.42 -26.41
N ASP A 406 18.37 12.23 -25.66
CA ASP A 406 18.52 11.07 -24.78
C ASP A 406 17.55 11.12 -23.59
N LEU A 407 17.32 12.30 -23.01
CA LEU A 407 16.31 12.49 -21.96
C LEU A 407 14.88 12.26 -22.48
N GLU A 408 14.54 12.76 -23.68
CA GLU A 408 13.24 12.46 -24.30
C GLU A 408 13.04 10.97 -24.54
N ALA A 409 14.07 10.27 -25.01
CA ALA A 409 14.03 8.82 -25.21
C ALA A 409 13.84 8.09 -23.87
N GLN A 410 14.52 8.52 -22.81
CA GLN A 410 14.36 7.94 -21.47
C GLN A 410 12.97 8.20 -20.88
N ILE A 411 12.44 9.42 -21.03
CA ILE A 411 11.08 9.78 -20.58
C ILE A 411 10.04 8.90 -21.27
N LYS A 412 10.15 8.67 -22.59
CA LYS A 412 9.23 7.81 -23.34
C LYS A 412 9.26 6.33 -22.92
N GLN A 413 10.33 5.87 -22.29
CA GLN A 413 10.45 4.49 -21.80
C GLN A 413 9.86 4.32 -20.38
N ARG A 414 9.55 5.42 -19.69
CA ARG A 414 8.93 5.35 -18.36
C ARG A 414 7.42 5.07 -18.48
N PRO A 415 6.81 4.45 -17.45
CA PRO A 415 5.36 4.31 -17.39
C PRO A 415 4.67 5.66 -17.59
N ALA A 416 3.53 5.65 -18.27
CA ALA A 416 2.73 6.85 -18.49
C ALA A 416 2.32 7.47 -17.15
N GLY A 417 2.43 8.79 -17.03
CA GLY A 417 2.13 9.54 -15.81
C GLY A 417 3.33 9.76 -14.87
N THR A 418 4.36 8.91 -14.91
CA THR A 418 5.54 9.05 -14.04
C THR A 418 6.41 10.27 -14.40
N MET A 419 6.46 10.65 -15.68
CA MET A 419 7.27 11.75 -16.17
C MET A 419 6.44 12.66 -17.08
N GLY A 420 6.55 13.98 -16.87
CA GLY A 420 6.04 14.99 -17.78
C GLY A 420 6.89 15.14 -19.04
N PRO A 421 6.39 15.87 -20.06
CA PRO A 421 7.13 16.10 -21.29
C PRO A 421 8.39 16.94 -21.03
N LEU A 422 9.47 16.64 -21.77
CA LEU A 422 10.67 17.47 -21.77
C LEU A 422 10.38 18.83 -22.41
N ARG A 423 10.73 19.90 -21.71
CA ARG A 423 10.71 21.27 -22.20
C ARG A 423 12.15 21.73 -22.42
N ARG A 424 12.41 22.31 -23.58
CA ARG A 424 13.71 22.90 -23.94
C ARG A 424 13.70 24.40 -23.64
N ASP A 425 14.90 24.93 -23.45
CA ASP A 425 15.21 26.36 -23.33
C ASP A 425 14.51 27.06 -22.16
N VAL A 426 14.19 26.29 -21.12
CA VAL A 426 13.57 26.80 -19.90
C VAL A 426 14.63 27.51 -19.06
N VAL A 427 14.36 28.77 -18.71
CA VAL A 427 15.27 29.56 -17.87
C VAL A 427 15.02 29.24 -16.39
N PHE A 428 16.06 28.80 -15.70
CA PHE A 428 16.04 28.48 -14.26
C PHE A 428 17.36 28.89 -13.61
N GLY A 429 17.31 29.60 -12.48
CA GLY A 429 18.52 30.17 -11.86
C GLY A 429 19.34 31.05 -12.79
N GLY A 430 18.70 31.78 -13.70
CA GLY A 430 19.34 32.65 -14.70
C GLY A 430 19.96 31.92 -15.91
N ARG A 431 19.88 30.60 -15.99
CA ARG A 431 20.45 29.79 -17.09
C ARG A 431 19.36 29.10 -17.90
N SER A 432 19.57 29.01 -19.21
CA SER A 432 18.70 28.22 -20.09
C SER A 432 19.10 26.75 -20.03
N GLY A 433 18.12 25.87 -19.86
CA GLY A 433 18.35 24.44 -19.76
C GLY A 433 17.12 23.63 -20.17
N LEU A 434 17.14 22.35 -19.81
CA LEU A 434 16.00 21.45 -20.00
C LEU A 434 15.19 21.40 -18.72
N ALA A 435 13.88 21.24 -18.83
CA ALA A 435 13.04 20.99 -17.67
C ALA A 435 12.00 19.90 -17.95
N TYR A 436 11.72 19.09 -16.94
CA TYR A 436 10.64 18.11 -16.97
C TYR A 436 10.13 17.90 -15.56
N THR A 437 8.93 17.35 -15.42
CA THR A 437 8.39 16.97 -14.12
C THR A 437 8.51 15.46 -13.96
N GLU A 438 8.82 15.02 -12.75
CA GLU A 438 8.68 13.64 -12.33
C GLU A 438 7.60 13.59 -11.26
N HIS A 439 6.76 12.58 -11.30
CA HIS A 439 5.79 12.27 -10.24
C HIS A 439 6.24 10.94 -9.62
N PRO A 440 7.14 10.97 -8.62
CA PRO A 440 7.50 9.75 -7.92
C PRO A 440 6.28 9.16 -7.22
N ASP A 441 6.33 7.86 -7.00
CA ASP A 441 5.24 7.10 -6.36
C ASP A 441 4.96 7.51 -4.89
N ASP A 442 5.72 8.46 -4.32
CA ASP A 442 5.54 8.98 -2.95
C ASP A 442 4.58 10.18 -2.86
N GLY A 443 3.85 10.46 -3.96
CA GLY A 443 2.89 11.55 -4.07
C GLY A 443 3.53 12.95 -4.17
N SER A 444 4.87 13.01 -4.15
CA SER A 444 5.56 14.26 -4.42
C SER A 444 5.58 14.56 -5.91
N GLN A 445 5.84 15.82 -6.23
CA GLN A 445 6.25 16.22 -7.57
C GLN A 445 7.70 16.68 -7.47
N VAL A 446 8.49 16.29 -8.46
CA VAL A 446 9.87 16.77 -8.63
C VAL A 446 9.94 17.56 -9.93
N ASP A 447 10.14 18.86 -9.81
CA ASP A 447 10.46 19.70 -10.96
C ASP A 447 11.97 19.59 -11.22
N TRP A 448 12.33 18.94 -12.32
CA TRP A 448 13.72 18.77 -12.74
C TRP A 448 14.15 19.88 -13.67
N HIS A 449 15.33 20.42 -13.39
CA HIS A 449 16.04 21.37 -14.24
C HIS A 449 17.43 20.83 -14.55
N VAL A 450 17.75 20.70 -15.83
CA VAL A 450 19.01 20.13 -16.30
C VAL A 450 19.79 21.18 -17.06
N ILE A 451 21.05 21.38 -16.65
CA ILE A 451 22.03 22.21 -17.33
C ILE A 451 23.18 21.33 -17.83
N VAL A 452 23.81 21.74 -18.92
CA VAL A 452 24.97 21.06 -19.50
C VAL A 452 26.05 22.10 -19.71
N GLU A 453 27.08 22.06 -18.88
CA GLU A 453 28.20 23.00 -18.88
C GLU A 453 29.50 22.23 -18.66
N HIS A 454 30.59 22.64 -19.30
CA HIS A 454 31.92 22.02 -19.12
C HIS A 454 31.90 20.47 -19.18
N SER A 455 31.21 19.89 -20.17
CA SER A 455 31.05 18.42 -20.31
C SER A 455 30.41 17.73 -19.10
N THR A 456 29.73 18.47 -18.23
CA THR A 456 29.02 17.95 -17.06
C THR A 456 27.53 18.24 -17.20
N GLN A 457 26.70 17.21 -17.14
CA GLN A 457 25.26 17.32 -17.00
C GLN A 457 24.94 17.43 -15.51
N VAL A 458 24.35 18.54 -15.10
CA VAL A 458 23.86 18.73 -13.73
C VAL A 458 22.34 18.77 -13.77
N ALA A 459 21.69 17.91 -13.00
CA ALA A 459 20.24 17.95 -12.82
C ALA A 459 19.88 18.33 -11.39
N ILE A 460 19.01 19.33 -11.26
CA ILE A 460 18.48 19.91 -10.02
C ILE A 460 17.02 19.48 -9.93
N GLY A 461 16.67 18.67 -8.94
CA GLY A 461 15.32 18.18 -8.69
C GLY A 461 14.72 18.87 -7.50
N CYS A 462 13.66 19.65 -7.73
CA CYS A 462 12.93 20.39 -6.71
C CYS A 462 11.73 19.57 -6.27
N GLN A 463 11.88 18.84 -5.16
CA GLN A 463 10.84 17.92 -4.69
C GLN A 463 9.98 18.57 -3.61
N TYR A 464 8.68 18.59 -3.85
CA TYR A 464 7.68 19.11 -2.93
C TYR A 464 6.43 18.22 -2.92
N GLN A 465 5.67 18.30 -1.83
CA GLN A 465 4.33 17.74 -1.73
C GLN A 465 3.31 18.73 -2.32
N THR A 466 2.15 18.24 -2.75
CA THR A 466 1.05 19.06 -3.26
C THR A 466 0.73 20.22 -2.30
N GLY A 467 0.74 21.46 -2.80
CA GLY A 467 0.55 22.67 -2.00
C GLY A 467 1.85 23.33 -1.47
N GLY A 468 3.00 22.68 -1.58
CA GLY A 468 4.32 23.20 -1.17
C GLY A 468 5.19 23.77 -2.31
N GLN A 469 4.60 23.90 -3.50
CA GLN A 469 5.29 24.21 -4.76
C GLN A 469 6.03 25.55 -4.71
N ASP A 470 5.33 26.65 -4.41
CA ASP A 470 5.91 28.00 -4.54
C ASP A 470 7.12 28.23 -3.64
N THR A 471 7.07 27.70 -2.40
CA THR A 471 8.18 27.87 -1.43
C THR A 471 9.38 27.02 -1.82
N THR A 472 9.17 25.77 -2.24
CA THR A 472 10.26 24.86 -2.59
C THR A 472 10.92 25.27 -3.90
N THR A 473 10.13 25.65 -4.91
CA THR A 473 10.62 26.10 -6.21
C THR A 473 11.49 27.34 -6.09
N GLN A 474 11.13 28.31 -5.23
CA GLN A 474 11.95 29.50 -5.00
C GLN A 474 13.31 29.14 -4.37
N LEU A 475 13.32 28.32 -3.31
CA LEU A 475 14.56 27.86 -2.67
C LEU A 475 15.46 27.12 -3.67
N CYS A 476 14.84 26.32 -4.54
CA CYS A 476 15.53 25.58 -5.58
C CYS A 476 16.15 26.50 -6.64
N ALA A 477 15.45 27.57 -7.02
CA ALA A 477 15.96 28.61 -7.92
C ALA A 477 17.13 29.39 -7.29
N ASP A 478 17.10 29.65 -5.99
CA ASP A 478 18.19 30.31 -5.26
C ASP A 478 19.45 29.43 -5.27
N VAL A 479 19.31 28.12 -5.00
CA VAL A 479 20.43 27.15 -5.14
C VAL A 479 20.94 27.11 -6.58
N ALA A 480 20.05 27.08 -7.57
CA ALA A 480 20.45 27.08 -8.97
C ALA A 480 21.16 28.37 -9.42
N THR A 481 20.88 29.50 -8.76
CA THR A 481 21.53 30.79 -9.05
C THR A 481 22.97 30.81 -8.54
N THR A 482 23.24 30.15 -7.41
CA THR A 482 24.59 30.06 -6.82
C THR A 482 25.39 28.87 -7.35
N LEU A 483 24.75 27.94 -8.07
CA LEU A 483 25.40 26.73 -8.57
C LEU A 483 26.32 27.03 -9.75
N GLU A 484 27.62 26.76 -9.56
CA GLU A 484 28.67 26.82 -10.57
C GLU A 484 29.15 25.41 -10.95
N VAL A 485 29.30 25.16 -12.26
CA VAL A 485 29.88 23.91 -12.79
C VAL A 485 31.36 24.12 -13.04
N ILE A 486 32.20 23.41 -12.29
CA ILE A 486 33.66 23.48 -12.35
C ILE A 486 34.18 22.51 -13.43
N PRO A 487 35.10 22.95 -14.33
CA PRO A 487 35.68 22.12 -15.39
C PRO A 487 36.37 20.83 -14.93
#